data_AF-F3KZS6-F1
#
_entry.id   AF-F3KZS6-F1
#
_cell.length_a   1.000
_cell.length_b   1.000
_cell.length_c   1.000
_cell.angle_alpha   90.00
_cell.angle_beta   90.00
_cell.angle_gamma   90.00
#
_symmetry.space_group_name_H-M   'P 1'
#
loop_
_entity.id
_entity.type
_entity.pdbx_description
1 polymer ?
#
loop_
_entity_poly.entity_id
_entity_poly.type
_entity_poly.pdbx_seq_one_letter_code
_entity_poly.pdbx_strand_id
1 'polypeptide(L)' 'MLIARYSDALAEHYCRRLRELGFRPGAKVICTAAPSLGAPKLYRVDNAVYSLDKLVARAIYVERLA' A
#
# COMPACT_ATOMS: atom_id res chain seq x y z
N MET A 1 5.81 0.44 -8.97
CA MET A 1 5.64 1.79 -8.38
C MET A 1 6.45 1.83 -7.09
N LEU A 2 6.87 3.00 -6.64
CA LEU A 2 7.47 3.17 -5.30
C LEU A 2 6.47 3.83 -4.37
N ILE A 3 6.48 3.44 -3.10
CA ILE A 3 5.72 4.15 -2.06
C ILE A 3 6.43 5.47 -1.79
N ALA A 4 5.74 6.59 -2.00
CA ALA A 4 6.30 7.92 -1.74
C ALA A 4 6.09 8.35 -0.28
N ARG A 5 4.85 8.24 0.20
CA ARG A 5 4.44 8.67 1.55
C ARG A 5 3.08 8.10 1.93
N TYR A 6 2.72 8.26 3.20
CA TYR A 6 1.35 8.05 3.67
C TYR A 6 0.55 9.36 3.62
N SER A 7 -0.77 9.25 3.68
CA SER A 7 -1.64 10.38 3.97
C SER A 7 -1.45 10.85 5.40
N ASP A 8 -1.41 12.17 5.61
CA ASP A 8 -1.29 12.77 6.94
C ASP A 8 -2.52 12.49 7.82
N ALA A 9 -3.64 12.09 7.21
CA ALA A 9 -4.86 11.67 7.91
C ALA A 9 -4.80 10.21 8.40
N LEU A 10 -3.79 9.44 8.01
CA LEU A 10 -3.65 8.04 8.44
C LEU A 10 -3.09 7.99 9.87
N ALA A 11 -3.82 7.35 10.78
CA ALA A 11 -3.39 7.25 12.16
C ALA A 11 -2.04 6.51 12.30
N GLU A 12 -1.19 6.97 13.22
CA GLU A 12 0.20 6.49 13.35
C GLU A 12 0.33 4.97 13.56
N HIS A 13 -0.66 4.33 14.22
CA HIS A 13 -0.65 2.89 14.40
C HIS A 13 -0.78 2.12 13.07
N TYR A 14 -1.54 2.65 12.10
CA TYR A 14 -1.57 2.09 10.75
C TYR A 14 -0.23 2.33 10.02
N CYS A 15 0.36 3.52 10.15
CA CYS A 15 1.68 3.83 9.57
C CYS A 15 2.77 2.91 10.10
N ARG A 16 2.75 2.60 11.41
CA ARG A 16 3.64 1.60 12.03
C ARG A 16 3.41 0.22 11.42
N ARG A 17 2.16 -0.25 11.40
CA ARG A 17 1.85 -1.59 10.88
C ARG A 17 2.21 -1.76 9.41
N LEU A 18 1.97 -0.74 8.58
CA LEU A 18 2.37 -0.75 7.17
C LEU A 18 3.88 -0.87 7.00
N ARG A 19 4.68 -0.17 7.81
CA ARG A 19 6.16 -0.31 7.80
C ARG A 19 6.60 -1.72 8.16
N GLU A 20 6.01 -2.32 9.19
CA GLU A 20 6.31 -3.70 9.62
C GLU A 20 6.00 -4.72 8.51
N LEU A 21 4.93 -4.50 7.75
CA LEU A 21 4.53 -5.34 6.61
C LEU A 21 5.35 -5.06 5.34
N GLY A 22 6.25 -4.07 5.37
CA GLY A 22 7.16 -3.73 4.28
C GLY A 22 6.74 -2.52 3.44
N PHE A 23 5.54 -1.96 3.64
CA PHE A 23 4.99 -0.80 2.89
C PHE A 23 5.63 0.54 3.28
N ARG A 24 6.95 0.60 3.41
CA ARG A 24 7.72 1.80 3.78
C ARG A 24 7.93 2.73 2.58
N PRO A 25 8.06 4.06 2.78
CA PRO A 25 8.53 4.97 1.74
C PRO A 25 9.82 4.46 1.09
N GLY A 26 9.89 4.56 -0.24
CA GLY A 26 10.94 3.99 -1.09
C GLY A 26 10.75 2.51 -1.44
N ALA A 27 9.83 1.77 -0.81
CA ALA A 27 9.62 0.37 -1.15
C ALA A 27 8.87 0.20 -2.48
N LYS A 28 9.24 -0.85 -3.23
CA LYS A 28 8.55 -1.23 -4.45
C LYS A 28 7.24 -1.94 -4.11
N VAL A 29 6.16 -1.46 -4.70
CA VAL A 29 4.83 -2.05 -4.58
C VAL A 29 4.25 -2.37 -5.96
N ILE A 30 3.56 -3.50 -6.04
CA ILE A 30 2.86 -3.96 -7.24
C ILE A 30 1.41 -4.27 -6.87
N CYS A 31 0.46 -3.64 -7.55
CA CYS A 31 -0.94 -4.04 -7.49
C CYS A 31 -1.10 -5.31 -8.34
N THR A 32 -1.28 -6.47 -7.69
CA THR A 32 -1.35 -7.77 -8.38
C THR A 32 -2.78 -8.10 -8.83
N ALA A 33 -3.79 -7.60 -8.10
CA ALA A 33 -5.18 -7.70 -8.51
C ALA A 33 -5.95 -6.46 -8.05
N ALA A 34 -6.81 -5.93 -8.92
CA ALA A 34 -7.76 -4.87 -8.59
C ALA A 34 -9.14 -5.26 -9.14
N PRO A 35 -9.84 -6.18 -8.48
CA PRO A 35 -11.14 -6.64 -8.95
C PRO A 35 -12.18 -5.52 -8.86
N SER A 36 -13.22 -5.63 -9.67
CA SER A 36 -14.38 -4.73 -9.64
C SER A 36 -15.30 -5.05 -8.45
N LEU A 37 -16.38 -4.26 -8.30
CA LEU A 37 -17.48 -4.54 -7.35
C LEU A 37 -17.08 -4.57 -5.86
N GLY A 38 -16.11 -3.74 -5.46
CA GLY A 38 -15.81 -3.51 -4.04
C GLY A 38 -14.91 -4.56 -3.38
N ALA A 39 -14.46 -5.57 -4.14
CA ALA A 39 -13.44 -6.50 -3.66
C ALA A 39 -12.12 -5.76 -3.33
N PRO A 40 -11.38 -6.19 -2.30
CA PRO A 40 -10.15 -5.54 -1.90
C PRO A 40 -9.06 -5.71 -2.97
N LYS A 41 -8.20 -4.71 -3.07
CA LYS A 41 -7.04 -4.76 -3.97
C LYS A 41 -5.94 -5.58 -3.30
N LEU A 42 -5.27 -6.39 -4.11
CA LEU A 42 -4.10 -7.17 -3.67
C LEU A 42 -2.82 -6.43 -4.06
N TYR A 43 -1.93 -6.29 -3.09
CA TYR A 43 -0.65 -5.61 -3.24
C TYR A 43 0.48 -6.54 -2.84
N ARG A 44 1.48 -6.66 -3.72
CA ARG A 44 2.74 -7.32 -3.42
C ARG A 44 3.78 -6.28 -3.01
N VAL A 45 4.39 -6.50 -1.85
CA VAL A 45 5.57 -5.79 -1.37
C VAL A 45 6.55 -6.84 -0.88
N ASP A 46 7.82 -6.66 -1.24
CA ASP A 46 8.86 -7.67 -1.01
C ASP A 46 8.39 -9.06 -1.51
N ASN A 47 8.40 -10.09 -0.66
CA ASN A 47 7.99 -11.47 -0.99
C ASN A 47 6.58 -11.85 -0.52
N ALA A 48 5.76 -10.88 -0.08
CA ALA A 48 4.42 -11.14 0.44
C ALA A 48 3.33 -10.42 -0.37
N VAL A 49 2.14 -11.04 -0.42
CA VAL A 49 0.93 -10.45 -1.02
C VAL A 49 -0.08 -10.17 0.09
N TYR A 50 -0.58 -8.95 0.13
CA TYR A 50 -1.54 -8.48 1.12
C TYR A 50 -2.82 -7.99 0.45
N SER A 51 -3.94 -8.33 1.06
CA SER A 51 -5.23 -7.68 0.80
C SER A 51 -5.33 -6.46 1.69
N LEU A 52 -5.36 -5.26 1.11
CA LEU A 52 -5.56 -4.04 1.87
C LEU A 52 -7.01 -3.58 1.79
N ASP A 53 -7.54 -3.13 2.92
CA ASP A 53 -8.78 -2.36 2.94
C ASP A 53 -8.66 -1.12 2.02
N LYS A 54 -9.77 -0.75 1.39
CA LYS A 54 -9.80 0.32 0.40
C LYS A 54 -9.38 1.67 0.97
N LEU A 55 -9.71 1.97 2.22
CA LEU A 55 -9.34 3.24 2.86
C LEU A 55 -7.84 3.27 3.15
N VAL A 56 -7.29 2.18 3.67
CA VAL A 56 -5.84 2.05 3.91
C VAL A 56 -5.06 2.11 2.60
N ALA A 57 -5.51 1.40 1.56
CA ALA A 57 -4.87 1.42 0.24
C ALA A 57 -4.87 2.83 -0.39
N ARG A 58 -5.94 3.62 -0.19
CA ARG A 58 -6.03 5.00 -0.66
C ARG A 58 -5.13 5.97 0.12
N ALA A 59 -4.75 5.61 1.33
CA ALA A 59 -3.86 6.42 2.16
C ALA A 59 -2.37 6.23 1.82
N ILE A 60 -2.02 5.35 0.88
CA ILE A 60 -0.63 5.11 0.44
C ILE A 60 -0.44 5.80 -0.92
N TYR A 61 0.40 6.83 -0.96
CA TYR A 61 0.76 7.50 -2.20
C TYR A 61 1.92 6.79 -2.87
N VAL A 62 1.79 6.55 -4.17
CA VAL A 62 2.79 5.86 -4.97
C VAL A 62 3.20 6.68 -6.19
N GLU A 63 4.45 6.55 -6.59
CA GLU A 63 5.00 7.17 -7.80
C GLU A 63 5.48 6.13 -8.80
N ARG A 64 5.43 6.48 -10.08
CA ARG A 64 5.94 5.63 -11.14
C ARG A 64 7.44 5.92 -11.28
N LEU A 65 8.26 4.86 -11.24
CA LEU A 65 9.64 4.97 -11.71
C LEU A 65 9.60 5.24 -13.21
N ALA A 66 10.28 6.31 -13.63
CA ALA A 66 10.45 6.67 -15.02
C ALA A 66 11.17 5.57 -15.80
#